data_AF-A0A2V5XVG9-F1
#
_entry.id   AF-A0A2V5XVG9-F1
#
_cell.length_a   1.000
_cell.length_b   1.000
_cell.length_c   1.000
_cell.angle_alpha   90.00
_cell.angle_beta   90.00
_cell.angle_gamma   90.00
#
_symmetry.space_group_name_H-M   'P 1'
#
loop_
_entity.id
_entity.type
_entity.pdbx_description
1 polymer ?
#
loop_
_entity_poly.entity_id
_entity_poly.type
_entity_poly.pdbx_seq_one_letter_code
_entity_poly.pdbx_strand_id
1 'polypeptide(L)'
;FGGAENVARTVREIERAGLAGCHIEDQEFPKRCGHLAGKDLVDVDEMVEKIRAALMARHNQDFLIIARADGRGVEDFDHTVKRARSYVEAGADVIFPEALQSGDEFRDFAKEIKAPLLANMTEFGKSPLLSFQELSDFGYSMVIFPMSAFRASMKTSEEFLRDLKRRGTQSDWVDKMQTRKELYELLDYDPDADNWPVGGDR
;
A
#
# COMPACT_ATOMS: atom_id res chain seq x y z
N PHE A 1 -12.12 -9.10 0.49
CA PHE A 1 -13.25 -9.59 -0.33
C PHE A 1 -14.28 -10.20 0.60
N GLY A 2 -15.56 -9.84 0.52
CA GLY A 2 -16.61 -10.42 1.35
C GLY A 2 -16.44 -10.22 2.87
N GLY A 3 -17.07 -11.11 3.64
CA GLY A 3 -17.05 -11.11 5.11
C GLY A 3 -15.88 -11.91 5.70
N ALA A 4 -15.94 -12.21 7.00
CA ALA A 4 -14.87 -12.85 7.77
C ALA A 4 -14.37 -14.18 7.15
N GLU A 5 -15.26 -15.05 6.68
CA GLU A 5 -14.88 -16.32 6.03
C GLU A 5 -14.08 -16.10 4.74
N ASN A 6 -14.47 -15.09 3.95
CA ASN A 6 -13.78 -14.74 2.73
C ASN A 6 -12.42 -14.11 3.01
N VAL A 7 -12.31 -13.32 4.09
CA VAL A 7 -11.03 -12.80 4.59
C VAL A 7 -10.10 -13.95 4.99
N ALA A 8 -10.57 -14.90 5.79
CA ALA A 8 -9.78 -16.07 6.20
C ALA A 8 -9.27 -16.87 4.99
N ARG A 9 -10.13 -17.12 4.00
CA ARG A 9 -9.71 -17.76 2.75
C ARG A 9 -8.65 -16.91 2.02
N THR A 10 -8.88 -15.61 1.88
CA THR A 10 -7.97 -14.70 1.18
C THR A 10 -6.56 -14.74 1.80
N VAL A 11 -6.46 -14.65 3.13
CA VAL A 11 -5.18 -14.69 3.85
C VAL A 11 -4.41 -15.97 3.53
N ARG A 12 -5.05 -17.14 3.61
CA ARG A 12 -4.38 -18.42 3.28
C ARG A 12 -3.87 -18.46 1.85
N GLU A 13 -4.64 -17.95 0.90
CA GLU A 13 -4.27 -18.00 -0.52
C GLU A 13 -3.10 -17.06 -0.83
N ILE A 14 -3.14 -15.82 -0.32
CA ILE A 14 -2.06 -14.85 -0.58
C ILE A 14 -0.79 -15.20 0.18
N GLU A 15 -0.91 -15.75 1.39
CA GLU A 15 0.24 -16.25 2.14
C GLU A 15 0.90 -17.44 1.41
N ARG A 16 0.10 -18.40 0.92
CA ARG A 16 0.61 -19.50 0.06
C ARG A 16 1.26 -19.03 -1.22
N ALA A 17 0.84 -17.89 -1.75
CA ALA A 17 1.46 -17.26 -2.92
C ALA A 17 2.78 -16.54 -2.60
N GLY A 18 3.23 -16.54 -1.35
CA GLY A 18 4.51 -15.97 -0.92
C GLY A 18 4.46 -14.50 -0.54
N LEU A 19 3.28 -13.92 -0.30
CA LEU A 19 3.19 -12.54 0.18
C LEU A 19 3.66 -12.44 1.65
N ALA A 20 4.26 -11.30 2.01
CA ALA A 20 4.73 -11.03 3.37
C ALA A 20 3.63 -10.48 4.31
N GLY A 21 2.49 -10.05 3.76
CA GLY A 21 1.40 -9.48 4.53
C GLY A 21 0.30 -8.91 3.65
N CYS A 22 -0.73 -8.37 4.28
CA CYS A 22 -1.81 -7.66 3.61
C CYS A 22 -2.44 -6.61 4.52
N HIS A 23 -3.13 -5.63 3.92
CA HIS A 23 -4.02 -4.75 4.68
C HIS A 23 -5.49 -5.06 4.41
N ILE A 24 -6.31 -4.95 5.45
CA ILE A 24 -7.76 -5.10 5.41
C ILE A 24 -8.35 -3.75 5.82
N GLU A 25 -9.35 -3.26 5.09
CA GLU A 25 -9.96 -1.94 5.35
C GLU A 25 -11.42 -2.06 5.78
N ASP A 26 -11.90 -1.04 6.50
CA ASP A 26 -13.23 -0.95 7.10
C ASP A 26 -14.28 -0.27 6.21
N GLN A 27 -14.03 -0.14 4.91
CA GLN A 27 -15.04 0.35 3.96
C GLN A 27 -16.11 -0.72 3.66
N GLU A 28 -17.36 -0.25 3.54
CA GLU A 28 -18.45 -1.03 2.96
C GLU A 28 -18.21 -1.29 1.46
N PHE A 29 -18.75 -2.39 0.93
CA PHE A 29 -18.65 -2.71 -0.48
C PHE A 29 -19.82 -2.10 -1.28
N PRO A 30 -19.58 -1.49 -2.46
CA PRO A 30 -18.32 -1.38 -3.19
C PRO A 30 -17.38 -0.30 -2.63
N LYS A 31 -16.11 -0.69 -2.47
CA LYS A 31 -15.04 0.17 -1.93
C LYS A 31 -14.65 1.27 -2.91
N ARG A 32 -14.20 2.41 -2.39
CA ARG A 32 -13.66 3.53 -3.19
C ARG A 32 -12.27 3.92 -2.70
N CYS A 33 -11.54 4.67 -3.52
CA CYS A 33 -10.23 5.20 -3.12
C CYS A 33 -10.37 6.05 -1.85
N GLY A 34 -9.47 5.85 -0.87
CA GLY A 34 -9.52 6.51 0.43
C GLY A 34 -9.48 8.04 0.39
N HIS A 35 -8.95 8.63 -0.69
CA HIS A 35 -8.92 10.07 -0.90
C HIS A 35 -10.15 10.64 -1.63
N LEU A 36 -11.10 9.80 -2.07
CA LEU A 36 -12.36 10.24 -2.68
C LEU A 36 -13.47 10.43 -1.62
N ALA A 37 -14.53 11.16 -1.99
CA ALA A 37 -15.74 11.34 -1.18
C ALA A 37 -16.78 10.24 -1.43
N GLY A 38 -17.78 10.14 -0.54
CA GLY A 38 -18.90 9.20 -0.66
C GLY A 38 -18.44 7.76 -0.46
N LYS A 39 -17.75 7.51 0.65
CA LYS A 39 -17.39 6.19 1.18
C LYS A 39 -18.26 5.95 2.40
N ASP A 40 -18.65 4.70 2.62
CA ASP A 40 -19.32 4.25 3.83
C ASP A 40 -18.42 3.24 4.54
N LEU A 41 -18.56 3.16 5.86
CA LEU A 41 -17.76 2.28 6.70
C LEU A 41 -18.65 1.22 7.31
N VAL A 42 -18.10 0.02 7.46
CA VAL A 42 -18.74 -1.01 8.27
C VAL A 42 -18.66 -0.65 9.76
N ASP A 43 -19.49 -1.29 10.56
CA ASP A 43 -19.40 -1.18 12.01
C ASP A 43 -18.04 -1.68 12.51
N VAL A 44 -17.58 -1.09 13.63
CA VAL A 44 -16.28 -1.44 14.23
C VAL A 44 -16.20 -2.94 14.53
N ASP A 45 -17.29 -3.52 15.06
CA ASP A 45 -17.36 -4.93 15.39
C ASP A 45 -17.19 -5.83 14.15
N GLU A 46 -17.76 -5.44 13.00
CA GLU A 46 -17.59 -6.18 11.75
C GLU A 46 -16.12 -6.17 11.28
N MET A 47 -15.46 -5.01 11.37
CA MET A 47 -14.03 -4.93 11.04
C MET A 47 -13.16 -5.73 12.01
N VAL A 48 -13.48 -5.69 13.31
CA VAL A 48 -12.81 -6.49 14.34
C VAL A 48 -12.95 -7.99 14.07
N GLU A 49 -14.13 -8.46 13.64
CA GLU A 49 -14.34 -9.85 13.23
C GLU A 49 -13.47 -10.23 12.03
N LYS A 50 -13.36 -9.35 11.04
CA LYS A 50 -12.47 -9.57 9.87
C LYS A 50 -11.00 -9.66 10.28
N ILE A 51 -10.52 -8.79 11.18
CA ILE A 51 -9.15 -8.83 11.71
C ILE A 51 -8.91 -10.17 12.43
N ARG A 52 -9.80 -10.56 13.34
CA ARG A 52 -9.67 -11.83 14.07
C ARG A 52 -9.68 -13.03 13.14
N ALA A 53 -10.54 -13.05 12.12
CA ALA A 53 -10.58 -14.11 11.12
C ALA A 53 -9.27 -14.18 10.31
N ALA A 54 -8.67 -13.04 9.97
CA ALA A 54 -7.37 -12.97 9.31
C ALA A 54 -6.24 -13.55 10.19
N LEU A 55 -6.18 -13.13 11.46
CA LEU A 55 -5.20 -13.60 12.44
C LEU A 55 -5.32 -15.11 12.70
N MET A 56 -6.55 -15.64 12.77
CA MET A 56 -6.78 -17.08 12.91
C MET A 56 -6.43 -17.88 11.65
N ALA A 57 -6.47 -17.25 10.49
CA ALA A 57 -6.23 -17.92 9.21
C ALA A 57 -4.76 -17.93 8.79
N ARG A 58 -3.94 -16.97 9.26
CA ARG A 58 -2.51 -16.93 8.96
C ARG A 58 -1.81 -18.16 9.52
N HIS A 59 -0.90 -18.73 8.75
CA HIS A 59 -0.11 -19.88 9.18
C HIS A 59 1.23 -19.42 9.76
N ASN A 60 1.93 -18.53 9.08
CA ASN A 60 3.16 -17.87 9.49
C ASN A 60 2.85 -16.66 10.38
N GLN A 61 3.48 -16.59 11.56
CA GLN A 61 3.30 -15.45 12.47
C GLN A 61 4.02 -14.18 11.99
N ASP A 62 4.97 -14.31 11.05
CA ASP A 62 5.63 -13.17 10.42
C ASP A 62 4.78 -12.55 9.29
N PHE A 63 3.67 -13.20 8.89
CA PHE A 63 2.73 -12.64 7.92
C PHE A 63 1.92 -11.50 8.55
N LEU A 64 2.13 -10.28 8.07
CA LEU A 64 1.55 -9.08 8.67
C LEU A 64 0.08 -8.89 8.28
N ILE A 65 -0.78 -8.74 9.30
CA ILE A 65 -2.17 -8.31 9.17
C ILE A 65 -2.27 -6.83 9.54
N ILE A 66 -2.38 -5.98 8.53
CA ILE A 66 -2.45 -4.51 8.67
C ILE A 66 -3.93 -4.08 8.68
N ALA A 67 -4.38 -3.40 9.71
CA ALA A 67 -5.73 -2.81 9.73
C ALA A 67 -5.70 -1.39 9.17
N ARG A 68 -6.36 -1.20 8.03
CA ARG A 68 -6.55 0.10 7.38
C ARG A 68 -7.84 0.73 7.87
N ALA A 69 -7.75 1.95 8.40
CA ALA A 69 -8.88 2.73 8.89
C ALA A 69 -9.17 3.88 7.91
N ASP A 70 -10.30 3.82 7.21
CA ASP A 70 -10.76 4.85 6.28
C ASP A 70 -11.63 5.95 6.94
N GLY A 71 -11.75 5.87 8.27
CA GLY A 71 -12.46 6.77 9.18
C GLY A 71 -12.37 8.24 8.80
N ARG A 72 -11.16 8.78 8.62
CA ARG A 72 -10.96 10.23 8.49
C ARG A 72 -11.62 10.86 7.26
N GLY A 73 -11.92 10.04 6.25
CA GLY A 73 -12.63 10.47 5.05
C GLY A 73 -14.16 10.53 5.18
N VAL A 74 -14.71 10.04 6.30
CA VAL A 74 -16.15 9.85 6.56
C VAL A 74 -16.55 10.45 7.91
N GLU A 75 -15.76 10.18 8.94
CA GLU A 75 -15.90 10.61 10.33
C GLU A 75 -14.80 11.63 10.72
N ASP A 76 -14.84 12.12 11.95
CA ASP A 76 -13.80 12.99 12.49
C ASP A 76 -12.55 12.20 12.94
N PHE A 77 -11.52 12.96 13.34
CA PHE A 77 -10.24 12.41 13.80
C PHE A 77 -10.41 11.51 15.03
N ASP A 78 -11.16 11.94 16.04
CA ASP A 78 -11.32 11.21 17.31
C ASP A 78 -12.04 9.87 17.11
N HIS A 79 -13.07 9.84 16.25
CA HIS A 79 -13.74 8.60 15.88
C HIS A 79 -12.81 7.65 15.11
N THR A 80 -11.99 8.20 14.21
CA THR A 80 -10.97 7.41 13.49
C THR A 80 -9.95 6.79 14.47
N VAL A 81 -9.50 7.55 15.47
CA VAL A 81 -8.61 7.06 16.52
C VAL A 81 -9.28 5.95 17.34
N LYS A 82 -10.56 6.11 17.72
CA LYS A 82 -11.31 5.07 18.44
C LYS A 82 -11.39 3.76 17.64
N ARG A 83 -11.72 3.84 16.34
CA ARG A 83 -11.73 2.67 15.44
C ARG A 83 -10.37 1.96 15.43
N ALA A 84 -9.30 2.73 15.20
CA ALA A 84 -7.94 2.21 15.17
C ALA A 84 -7.53 1.53 16.49
N ARG A 85 -7.93 2.07 17.65
CA ARG A 85 -7.70 1.42 18.95
C ARG A 85 -8.38 0.06 19.05
N SER A 86 -9.65 -0.04 18.63
CA SER A 86 -10.35 -1.33 18.58
C SER A 86 -9.66 -2.33 17.65
N TYR A 87 -9.05 -1.86 16.56
CA TYR A 87 -8.30 -2.73 15.65
C TYR A 87 -6.97 -3.22 16.26
N VAL A 88 -6.28 -2.37 17.04
CA VAL A 88 -5.12 -2.78 17.85
C VAL A 88 -5.53 -3.81 18.90
N GLU A 89 -6.61 -3.55 19.63
CA GLU A 89 -7.14 -4.48 20.65
C GLU A 89 -7.58 -5.83 20.05
N ALA A 90 -8.03 -5.84 18.79
CA ALA A 90 -8.34 -7.06 18.06
C ALA A 90 -7.10 -7.86 17.63
N GLY A 91 -5.90 -7.26 17.72
CA GLY A 91 -4.62 -7.89 17.44
C GLY A 91 -4.01 -7.57 16.07
N ALA A 92 -4.45 -6.51 15.38
CA ALA A 92 -3.80 -6.09 14.15
C ALA A 92 -2.31 -5.76 14.39
N ASP A 93 -1.42 -6.25 13.52
CA ASP A 93 0.03 -6.10 13.72
C ASP A 93 0.50 -4.67 13.39
N VAL A 94 -0.20 -3.99 12.49
CA VAL A 94 0.10 -2.62 12.03
C VAL A 94 -1.22 -1.88 11.80
N ILE A 95 -1.25 -0.58 12.10
CA ILE A 95 -2.37 0.30 11.76
C ILE A 95 -2.00 1.21 10.60
N PHE A 96 -2.91 1.33 9.64
CA PHE A 96 -2.82 2.22 8.50
C PHE A 96 -3.98 3.24 8.55
N PRO A 97 -3.77 4.44 9.13
CA PRO A 97 -4.74 5.52 9.03
C PRO A 97 -4.76 6.13 7.62
N GLU A 98 -5.91 6.15 6.98
CA GLU A 98 -6.04 6.72 5.64
C GLU A 98 -6.53 8.18 5.69
N ALA A 99 -6.00 9.00 4.78
CA ALA A 99 -6.45 10.36 4.50
C ALA A 99 -6.40 11.36 5.68
N LEU A 100 -5.41 11.23 6.58
CA LEU A 100 -5.05 12.28 7.54
C LEU A 100 -4.69 13.58 6.78
N GLN A 101 -5.16 14.71 7.29
CA GLN A 101 -5.28 15.97 6.52
C GLN A 101 -4.15 16.97 6.78
N SER A 102 -3.31 16.76 7.80
CA SER A 102 -2.19 17.64 8.14
C SER A 102 -1.06 16.88 8.82
N GLY A 103 0.15 17.44 8.82
CA GLY A 103 1.28 16.87 9.59
C GLY A 103 0.99 16.76 11.08
N ASP A 104 0.19 17.66 11.64
CA ASP A 104 -0.27 17.59 13.03
C ASP A 104 -1.18 16.40 13.27
N GLU A 105 -2.13 16.11 12.36
CA GLU A 105 -2.95 14.89 12.47
C GLU A 105 -2.09 13.62 12.41
N PHE A 106 -1.08 13.56 11.52
CA PHE A 106 -0.14 12.43 11.51
C PHE A 106 0.57 12.26 12.85
N ARG A 107 1.11 13.36 13.40
CA ARG A 107 1.82 13.38 14.68
C ARG A 107 0.92 12.99 15.85
N ASP A 108 -0.30 13.51 15.89
CA ASP A 108 -1.23 13.26 16.99
C ASP A 108 -1.78 11.83 16.92
N PHE A 109 -2.07 11.32 15.72
CA PHE A 109 -2.50 9.92 15.55
C PHE A 109 -1.43 8.94 16.07
N ALA A 110 -0.15 9.24 15.79
CA ALA A 110 0.99 8.45 16.29
C ALA A 110 1.15 8.49 17.82
N LYS A 111 0.69 9.54 18.50
CA LYS A 111 0.67 9.57 19.98
C LYS A 111 -0.42 8.66 20.54
N GLU A 112 -1.58 8.63 19.90
CA GLU A 112 -2.79 7.96 20.39
C GLU A 112 -2.80 6.44 20.19
N ILE A 113 -2.08 5.93 19.18
CA ILE A 113 -2.05 4.52 18.80
C ILE A 113 -0.75 3.85 19.26
N LYS A 114 -0.87 2.72 19.95
CA LYS A 114 0.26 1.93 20.47
C LYS A 114 0.50 0.68 19.64
N ALA A 115 0.80 0.89 18.36
CA ALA A 115 1.16 -0.15 17.39
C ALA A 115 2.03 0.46 16.29
N PRO A 116 2.79 -0.35 15.52
CA PRO A 116 3.45 0.12 14.30
C PRO A 116 2.45 0.80 13.36
N LEU A 117 2.87 1.92 12.77
CA LEU A 117 2.04 2.69 11.86
C LEU A 117 2.58 2.70 10.44
N LEU A 118 1.66 2.64 9.48
CA LEU A 118 1.91 2.79 8.05
C LEU A 118 1.30 4.10 7.54
N ALA A 119 2.12 4.92 6.89
CA ALA A 119 1.68 6.14 6.22
C ALA A 119 1.59 5.96 4.70
N ASN A 120 0.51 6.45 4.10
CA ASN A 120 0.31 6.44 2.66
C ASN A 120 0.62 7.80 2.04
N MET A 121 1.73 7.89 1.33
CA MET A 121 2.19 9.10 0.64
C MET A 121 1.84 9.06 -0.85
N THR A 122 0.56 8.81 -1.16
CA THR A 122 0.06 8.91 -2.55
C THR A 122 -0.12 10.37 -2.98
N GLU A 123 0.15 10.64 -4.25
CA GLU A 123 -0.04 11.95 -4.86
C GLU A 123 -1.51 12.23 -5.17
N PHE A 124 -1.82 13.52 -5.35
CA PHE A 124 -3.14 14.01 -5.79
C PHE A 124 -4.30 13.60 -4.85
N GLY A 125 -3.98 13.39 -3.58
CA GLY A 125 -4.92 13.05 -2.51
C GLY A 125 -5.22 14.24 -1.60
N LYS A 126 -5.81 13.90 -0.44
CA LYS A 126 -6.12 14.85 0.65
C LYS A 126 -4.95 15.10 1.59
N SER A 127 -4.07 14.12 1.76
CA SER A 127 -2.96 14.18 2.71
C SER A 127 -1.82 15.04 2.16
N PRO A 128 -1.10 15.77 3.03
CA PRO A 128 0.14 16.42 2.64
C PRO A 128 1.19 15.38 2.25
N LEU A 129 2.10 15.76 1.35
CA LEU A 129 3.27 14.93 0.99
C LEU A 129 4.36 15.17 2.02
N LEU A 130 4.45 14.28 3.01
CA LEU A 130 5.48 14.28 4.04
C LEU A 130 6.65 13.40 3.63
N SER A 131 7.86 13.77 4.02
CA SER A 131 9.04 12.93 3.85
C SER A 131 8.99 11.72 4.79
N PHE A 132 9.71 10.65 4.42
CA PHE A 132 9.86 9.50 5.32
C PHE A 132 10.55 9.89 6.64
N GLN A 133 11.39 10.92 6.64
CA GLN A 133 12.06 11.41 7.85
C GLN A 133 11.06 12.08 8.80
N GLU A 134 10.21 12.98 8.29
CA GLU A 134 9.14 13.60 9.10
C GLU A 134 8.21 12.53 9.69
N LEU A 135 7.82 11.54 8.89
CA LEU A 135 6.96 10.45 9.34
C LEU A 135 7.66 9.57 10.39
N SER A 136 8.94 9.27 10.20
CA SER A 136 9.76 8.54 11.19
C SER A 136 9.86 9.32 12.50
N ASP A 137 10.07 10.63 12.44
CA ASP A 137 10.14 11.51 13.63
C ASP A 137 8.80 11.57 14.38
N PHE A 138 7.69 11.31 13.70
CA PHE A 138 6.37 11.21 14.32
C PHE A 138 6.10 9.83 14.92
N GLY A 139 6.84 8.79 14.52
CA GLY A 139 6.70 7.43 15.02
C GLY A 139 6.13 6.42 14.01
N TYR A 140 6.01 6.78 12.72
CA TYR A 140 5.60 5.83 11.69
C TYR A 140 6.76 4.88 11.35
N SER A 141 6.44 3.60 11.22
CA SER A 141 7.43 2.53 10.95
C SER A 141 7.46 2.13 9.47
N MET A 142 6.43 2.49 8.70
CA MET A 142 6.31 2.15 7.29
C MET A 142 5.75 3.32 6.49
N VAL A 143 6.25 3.49 5.26
CA VAL A 143 5.74 4.48 4.32
C VAL A 143 5.53 3.80 2.96
N ILE A 144 4.35 3.97 2.37
CA ILE A 144 4.06 3.48 1.02
C ILE A 144 3.94 4.65 0.04
N PHE A 145 4.46 4.41 -1.17
CA PHE A 145 4.39 5.29 -2.34
C PHE A 145 3.63 4.54 -3.44
N PRO A 146 2.32 4.30 -3.27
CA PRO A 146 1.63 3.18 -3.90
C PRO A 146 1.56 3.29 -5.43
N MET A 147 1.59 4.51 -5.97
CA MET A 147 1.42 4.74 -7.42
C MET A 147 2.53 5.62 -8.02
N SER A 148 3.51 6.08 -7.24
CA SER A 148 4.47 7.11 -7.66
C SER A 148 5.28 6.70 -8.89
N ALA A 149 5.95 5.54 -8.81
CA ALA A 149 6.74 5.00 -9.91
C ALA A 149 5.88 4.69 -11.15
N PHE A 150 4.66 4.18 -10.94
CA PHE A 150 3.72 3.91 -12.02
C PHE A 150 3.30 5.20 -12.73
N ARG A 151 2.94 6.25 -11.98
CA ARG A 151 2.55 7.56 -12.55
C ARG A 151 3.70 8.19 -13.33
N ALA A 152 4.92 8.15 -12.80
CA ALA A 152 6.11 8.64 -13.50
C ALA A 152 6.33 7.89 -14.82
N SER A 153 6.34 6.56 -14.78
CA SER A 153 6.52 5.71 -15.97
C SER A 153 5.42 5.95 -17.01
N MET A 154 4.16 6.03 -16.58
CA MET A 154 3.03 6.29 -17.48
C MET A 154 3.12 7.66 -18.13
N LYS A 155 3.57 8.69 -17.40
CA LYS A 155 3.73 10.04 -17.94
C LYS A 155 4.83 10.09 -19.00
N THR A 156 5.99 9.49 -18.71
CA THR A 156 7.09 9.37 -19.67
C THR A 156 6.67 8.59 -20.92
N SER A 157 5.95 7.47 -20.74
CA SER A 157 5.43 6.66 -21.84
C SER A 157 4.45 7.43 -22.72
N GLU A 158 3.55 8.21 -22.11
CA GLU A 158 2.61 9.07 -22.84
C GLU A 158 3.34 10.10 -23.71
N GLU A 159 4.32 10.80 -23.14
CA GLU A 159 5.12 11.81 -23.84
C GLU A 159 5.92 11.20 -25.00
N PHE A 160 6.54 10.05 -24.75
CA PHE A 160 7.27 9.29 -25.76
C PHE A 160 6.36 8.91 -26.95
N LEU A 161 5.19 8.35 -26.69
CA LEU A 161 4.27 7.92 -27.76
C LEU A 161 3.71 9.11 -28.56
N ARG A 162 3.46 10.24 -27.91
CA ARG A 162 3.06 11.48 -28.60
C ARG A 162 4.15 12.00 -29.53
N ASP A 163 5.40 11.93 -29.08
CA ASP A 163 6.55 12.34 -29.88
C ASP A 163 6.83 11.39 -31.04
N LEU A 164 6.80 10.09 -30.78
CA LEU A 164 6.97 9.06 -31.80
C LEU A 164 5.93 9.21 -32.91
N LYS A 165 4.66 9.46 -32.56
CA LYS A 165 3.60 9.70 -33.53
C LYS A 165 3.86 10.93 -34.42
N ARG A 166 4.41 12.00 -33.84
CA ARG A 166 4.69 13.25 -34.57
C ARG A 166 5.93 13.16 -35.45
N ARG A 167 6.97 12.47 -34.98
CA ARG A 167 8.31 12.50 -35.58
C ARG A 167 8.65 11.26 -36.39
N GLY A 168 7.96 10.15 -36.16
CA GLY A 168 8.21 8.87 -36.81
C GLY A 168 9.49 8.17 -36.33
N THR A 169 10.15 8.66 -35.28
CA THR A 169 11.39 8.08 -34.72
C THR A 169 11.55 8.40 -33.23
N GLN A 170 12.25 7.52 -32.52
CA GLN A 170 12.62 7.62 -31.11
C GLN A 170 14.01 8.24 -30.86
N SER A 171 14.72 8.71 -31.89
CA SER A 171 16.14 9.13 -31.79
C SER A 171 16.46 10.03 -30.59
N ASP A 172 15.60 11.01 -30.32
CA ASP A 172 15.84 12.02 -29.26
C ASP A 172 15.43 11.53 -27.86
N TRP A 173 14.96 10.30 -27.75
CA TRP A 173 14.57 9.65 -26.50
C TRP A 173 15.60 8.63 -26.03
N VAL A 174 16.60 8.27 -26.85
CA VAL A 174 17.57 7.20 -26.54
C VAL A 174 18.26 7.44 -25.18
N ASP A 175 18.70 8.67 -24.90
CA ASP A 175 19.38 9.02 -23.64
C ASP A 175 18.44 9.06 -22.40
N LYS A 176 17.13 8.86 -22.60
CA LYS A 176 16.11 8.83 -21.54
C LYS A 176 15.58 7.43 -21.25
N MET A 177 15.99 6.43 -22.03
CA MET A 177 15.54 5.05 -21.89
C MET A 177 16.46 4.27 -20.96
N GLN A 178 15.90 3.29 -20.27
CA GLN A 178 16.71 2.21 -19.71
C GLN A 178 17.47 1.53 -20.85
N THR A 179 18.79 1.50 -20.74
CA THR A 179 19.68 0.82 -21.68
C THR A 179 19.54 -0.69 -21.56
N ARG A 180 19.98 -1.43 -22.59
CA ARG A 180 20.04 -2.89 -22.52
C ARG A 180 20.93 -3.38 -21.37
N LYS A 181 22.04 -2.68 -21.12
CA LYS A 181 22.97 -3.03 -20.04
C LYS A 181 22.29 -2.91 -18.68
N GLU A 182 21.61 -1.79 -18.40
CA GLU A 182 20.86 -1.61 -17.15
C GLU A 182 19.72 -2.64 -17.00
N LEU A 183 19.05 -3.00 -18.09
CA LEU A 183 18.03 -4.07 -18.07
C LEU A 183 18.65 -5.43 -17.74
N TYR A 184 19.82 -5.75 -18.30
CA TYR A 184 20.51 -6.99 -18.02
C TYR A 184 20.98 -7.08 -16.58
N GLU A 185 21.61 -6.02 -16.07
CA GLU A 185 21.98 -5.93 -14.66
C GLU A 185 20.76 -6.09 -13.74
N LEU A 186 19.61 -5.48 -14.07
CA LEU A 186 18.37 -5.62 -13.29
C LEU A 186 17.82 -7.04 -13.27
N LEU A 187 17.94 -7.78 -14.37
CA LEU A 187 17.43 -9.15 -14.49
C LEU A 187 18.42 -10.21 -13.98
N ASP A 188 19.61 -9.80 -13.55
CA ASP A 188 20.79 -10.66 -13.38
C ASP A 188 21.05 -11.51 -14.65
N TYR A 189 20.95 -10.88 -15.82
CA TYR A 189 21.12 -11.50 -17.12
C TYR A 189 22.55 -11.34 -17.63
N ASP A 190 23.22 -12.47 -17.88
CA ASP A 190 24.52 -12.50 -18.55
C ASP A 190 24.32 -12.85 -20.04
N PRO A 191 24.53 -11.90 -20.98
CA PRO A 191 24.39 -12.17 -22.42
C PRO A 191 25.44 -13.15 -22.97
N ASP A 192 26.54 -13.34 -22.26
CA ASP A 192 27.67 -14.17 -22.69
C ASP A 192 27.68 -15.56 -22.01
N ALA A 193 26.67 -15.86 -21.17
CA ALA A 193 26.58 -17.15 -20.50
C ALA A 193 26.33 -18.29 -21.50
N ASP A 194 27.23 -19.27 -21.51
CA ASP A 194 27.14 -20.47 -22.36
C ASP A 194 25.91 -21.35 -22.07
N ASN A 195 25.32 -21.23 -20.87
CA ASN A 195 24.09 -21.92 -20.47
C ASN A 195 23.22 -21.01 -19.61
N TRP A 196 21.92 -20.97 -19.91
CA TRP A 196 20.94 -20.24 -19.11
C TRP A 196 20.41 -21.12 -17.96
N PRO A 197 20.37 -20.65 -16.71
CA PRO A 197 19.74 -21.41 -15.64
C PRO A 197 18.23 -21.57 -15.95
N VAL A 198 17.83 -22.80 -16.24
CA VAL A 198 16.41 -23.20 -16.29
C VAL A 198 15.92 -23.12 -14.85
N GLY A 199 15.00 -22.20 -14.57
CA GLY A 199 14.80 -21.63 -13.24
C GLY A 199 14.56 -22.61 -12.08
N GLY A 200 14.92 -22.14 -10.89
CA GLY A 200 14.72 -22.81 -9.61
C GLY A 200 15.66 -22.18 -8.58
N ASP A 201 15.11 -21.71 -7.47
CA ASP A 201 15.75 -20.96 -6.38
C ASP A 201 16.01 -19.47 -6.67
N ARG A 202 14.91 -18.72 -6.82
CA ARG A 202 14.79 -17.38 -6.22
C ARG A 202 13.60 -17.40 -5.26
#